data_AF-A0A964BMR9-F1
#
_entry.id   AF-A0A964BMR9-F1
#
_cell.length_a   1.000
_cell.length_b   1.000
_cell.length_c   1.000
_cell.angle_alpha   90.00
_cell.angle_beta   90.00
_cell.angle_gamma   90.00
#
_symmetry.space_group_name_H-M   'P 1'
#
loop_
_entity.id
_entity.type
_entity.pdbx_description
1 polymer ?
#
loop_
_entity_poly.entity_id
_entity_poly.type
_entity_poly.pdbx_seq_one_letter_code
_entity_poly.pdbx_strand_id
1 'polypeptide(L)'
;MEIDKISSIALTVSDLNRSTNFYTQALGCKIISDFTFDESSYRKLALIPPTKVRLVTLQLGEELIELVQYLDLEAKPMPTDSKSNDLWFQHLAIVVRDMDLAYKHLQNFAIESISTKPQTIPDDNPMAGGVRAFKFRDEDRHALELIWFPEDKGKAKWQQNTDELFLGIDHSAISIADTEESLEFYRNLLGLEVEDSNLNQGKVQGDLDGLPGAEVWVTPLQPVKSSIGVEFLDYIKPETGRPIPKDWQINDLGQMHLVMEVANIESSWEKLQKRSIEIISPNILEFPGSYRYNQGYLIKDPNGHLLLLVSL
;
A
#
# COMPACT_ATOMS: atom_id res chain seq x y z
N MET A 1 -19.12 -7.21 -6.06
CA MET A 1 -18.37 -7.13 -7.34
C MET A 1 -17.10 -7.93 -7.14
N GLU A 2 -16.20 -7.99 -8.11
CA GLU A 2 -14.94 -8.72 -7.98
C GLU A 2 -13.81 -7.80 -8.43
N ILE A 3 -12.73 -7.78 -7.66
CA ILE A 3 -11.47 -7.15 -8.04
C ILE A 3 -10.61 -8.20 -8.74
N ASP A 4 -10.25 -7.93 -9.99
CA ASP A 4 -9.45 -8.84 -10.80
C ASP A 4 -8.04 -8.98 -10.23
N LYS A 5 -7.40 -7.84 -9.93
CA LYS A 5 -6.09 -7.76 -9.28
C LYS A 5 -5.86 -6.37 -8.71
N ILE A 6 -4.93 -6.27 -7.78
CA ILE A 6 -4.34 -5.00 -7.34
C ILE A 6 -3.10 -4.79 -8.21
N SER A 7 -3.19 -3.80 -9.10
CA SER A 7 -2.26 -3.60 -10.21
C SER A 7 -1.05 -2.74 -9.85
N SER A 8 -1.22 -1.80 -8.94
CA SER A 8 -0.17 -0.94 -8.41
C SER A 8 -0.57 -0.37 -7.04
N ILE A 9 0.42 0.16 -6.32
CA ILE A 9 0.19 1.00 -5.14
C ILE A 9 0.74 2.38 -5.48
N ALA A 10 -0.07 3.42 -5.30
CA ALA A 10 0.31 4.80 -5.59
C ALA A 10 0.67 5.55 -4.30
N LEU A 11 1.75 6.33 -4.33
CA LEU A 11 2.29 7.11 -3.23
C LEU A 11 2.40 8.58 -3.65
N THR A 12 1.87 9.47 -2.83
CA THR A 12 2.00 10.92 -3.05
C THR A 12 3.34 11.43 -2.51
N VAL A 13 4.21 11.91 -3.39
CA VAL A 13 5.57 12.34 -3.03
C VAL A 13 5.75 13.85 -3.16
N SER A 14 6.62 14.42 -2.32
CA SER A 14 6.92 15.86 -2.38
C SER A 14 7.90 16.21 -3.50
N ASP A 15 8.79 15.29 -3.87
CA ASP A 15 9.77 15.45 -4.95
C ASP A 15 9.96 14.12 -5.71
N LEU A 16 9.48 14.07 -6.95
CA LEU A 16 9.56 12.86 -7.76
C LEU A 16 10.99 12.45 -8.13
N ASN A 17 11.91 13.40 -8.31
CA ASN A 17 13.29 13.05 -8.66
C ASN A 17 13.99 12.39 -7.47
N ARG A 18 13.79 12.96 -6.28
CA ARG A 18 14.33 12.42 -5.03
C ARG A 18 13.77 11.03 -4.74
N SER A 19 12.45 10.89 -4.77
CA SER A 19 11.79 9.60 -4.53
C SER A 19 12.15 8.57 -5.59
N THR A 20 12.13 8.91 -6.88
CA THR A 20 12.57 7.98 -7.95
C THR A 20 14.01 7.51 -7.74
N ASN A 21 14.92 8.41 -7.35
CA ASN A 21 16.30 8.03 -7.02
C ASN A 21 16.36 7.07 -5.82
N PHE A 22 15.58 7.33 -4.76
CA PHE A 22 15.50 6.41 -3.62
C PHE A 22 15.00 5.02 -4.05
N TYR A 23 13.83 4.90 -4.68
CA TYR A 23 13.25 3.60 -5.03
C TYR A 23 14.12 2.82 -6.03
N THR A 24 14.80 3.50 -6.96
CA THR A 24 15.72 2.84 -7.91
C THR A 24 17.02 2.39 -7.27
N GLN A 25 17.66 3.22 -6.44
CA GLN A 25 18.97 2.91 -5.84
C GLN A 25 18.87 2.05 -4.57
N ALA A 26 17.89 2.34 -3.71
CA ALA A 26 17.72 1.67 -2.43
C ALA A 26 16.99 0.33 -2.55
N LEU A 27 16.02 0.24 -3.47
CA LEU A 27 15.10 -0.92 -3.58
C LEU A 27 15.19 -1.63 -4.94
N GLY A 28 16.06 -1.18 -5.86
CA GLY A 28 16.28 -1.83 -7.15
C GLY A 28 15.13 -1.69 -8.15
N CYS A 29 14.21 -0.74 -7.93
CA CYS A 29 13.09 -0.52 -8.85
C CYS A 29 13.58 -0.05 -10.23
N LYS A 30 12.83 -0.41 -11.28
CA LYS A 30 13.06 0.02 -12.66
C LYS A 30 12.00 1.05 -13.07
N ILE A 31 12.41 2.15 -13.70
CA ILE A 31 11.46 3.15 -14.23
C ILE A 31 10.82 2.58 -15.50
N ILE A 32 9.49 2.55 -15.53
CA ILE A 32 8.70 2.08 -16.69
C ILE A 32 8.16 3.26 -17.49
N SER A 33 7.69 4.30 -16.81
CA SER A 33 7.18 5.53 -17.45
C SER A 33 7.36 6.73 -16.54
N ASP A 34 7.53 7.90 -17.15
CA ASP A 34 7.59 9.21 -16.50
C ASP A 34 6.89 10.20 -17.42
N PHE A 35 5.79 10.78 -16.96
CA PHE A 35 5.06 11.77 -17.74
C PHE A 35 4.42 12.82 -16.82
N THR A 36 4.20 13.99 -17.40
CA THR A 36 3.54 15.12 -16.74
C THR A 36 2.30 15.49 -17.53
N PHE A 37 1.19 15.71 -16.84
CA PHE A 37 -0.08 16.08 -17.44
C PHE A 37 -0.78 17.16 -16.62
N ASP A 38 -1.57 17.98 -17.30
CA ASP A 38 -2.48 18.99 -16.73
C ASP A 38 -3.95 18.60 -17.04
N GLU A 39 -4.18 17.31 -17.24
CA GLU A 39 -5.47 16.85 -17.76
C GLU A 39 -6.60 17.04 -16.75
N SER A 40 -7.68 17.63 -17.25
CA SER A 40 -8.82 18.02 -16.43
C SER A 40 -9.57 16.85 -15.80
N SER A 41 -9.36 15.62 -16.27
CA SER A 41 -10.00 14.41 -15.77
C SER A 41 -9.31 13.84 -14.54
N TYR A 42 -7.99 13.69 -14.53
CA TYR A 42 -7.27 13.16 -13.35
C TYR A 42 -7.45 14.07 -12.13
N ARG A 43 -7.46 15.41 -12.30
CA ARG A 43 -7.78 16.32 -11.18
C ARG A 43 -9.21 16.14 -10.63
N LYS A 44 -10.16 15.72 -11.47
CA LYS A 44 -11.54 15.45 -11.04
C LYS A 44 -11.64 14.16 -10.23
N LEU A 45 -10.62 13.30 -10.29
CA LEU A 45 -10.57 12.04 -9.54
C LEU A 45 -10.79 12.28 -8.05
N ALA A 46 -10.15 13.32 -7.51
CA ALA A 46 -10.21 13.69 -6.10
C ALA A 46 -10.80 15.10 -5.86
N LEU A 47 -11.44 15.70 -6.87
CA LEU A 47 -12.02 17.05 -6.79
C LEU A 47 -11.02 18.15 -6.35
N ILE A 48 -9.75 18.04 -6.75
CA ILE A 48 -8.70 19.01 -6.40
C ILE A 48 -8.64 20.20 -7.37
N PRO A 49 -8.08 21.35 -6.93
CA PRO A 49 -7.86 22.51 -7.81
C PRO A 49 -7.01 22.15 -9.04
N PRO A 50 -7.07 22.96 -10.13
CA PRO A 50 -6.19 22.79 -11.28
C PRO A 50 -4.72 22.73 -10.87
N THR A 51 -4.02 21.69 -11.29
CA THR A 51 -2.61 21.46 -10.98
C THR A 51 -1.99 20.53 -12.02
N LYS A 52 -0.71 20.72 -12.31
CA LYS A 52 0.07 19.74 -13.06
C LYS A 52 0.42 18.57 -12.16
N VAL A 53 0.22 17.36 -12.67
CA VAL A 53 0.60 16.12 -12.02
C VAL A 53 1.72 15.49 -12.82
N ARG A 54 2.81 15.15 -12.14
CA ARG A 54 3.82 14.26 -12.70
C ARG A 54 3.65 12.89 -12.05
N LEU A 55 3.69 11.84 -12.86
CA LEU A 55 3.53 10.46 -12.42
C LEU A 55 4.70 9.63 -12.98
N VAL A 56 5.37 8.91 -12.09
CA VAL A 56 6.40 7.94 -12.44
C VAL A 56 5.93 6.56 -12.02
N THR A 57 5.86 5.64 -12.97
CA THR A 57 5.59 4.22 -12.68
C THR A 57 6.92 3.48 -12.56
N LEU A 58 7.10 2.83 -11.43
CA LEU A 58 8.23 1.98 -11.11
C LEU A 58 7.81 0.52 -11.11
N GLN A 59 8.72 -0.37 -11.48
CA GLN A 59 8.55 -1.82 -11.42
C GLN A 59 9.54 -2.42 -10.42
N LEU A 60 9.04 -3.34 -9.59
CA LEU A 60 9.84 -4.20 -8.74
C LEU A 60 9.34 -5.63 -8.91
N GLY A 61 10.17 -6.52 -9.46
CA GLY A 61 9.69 -7.83 -9.90
C GLY A 61 8.60 -7.70 -10.96
N GLU A 62 7.43 -8.25 -10.67
CA GLU A 62 6.24 -8.13 -11.52
C GLU A 62 5.29 -7.01 -11.08
N GLU A 63 5.49 -6.48 -9.87
CA GLU A 63 4.63 -5.47 -9.24
C GLU A 63 5.06 -4.05 -9.58
N LEU A 64 4.13 -3.12 -9.35
CA LEU A 64 4.26 -1.73 -9.75
C LEU A 64 3.99 -0.78 -8.59
N ILE A 65 4.75 0.30 -8.58
CA ILE A 65 4.58 1.44 -7.67
C ILE A 65 4.35 2.68 -8.53
N GLU A 66 3.38 3.51 -8.19
CA GLU A 66 3.15 4.79 -8.85
C GLU A 66 3.54 5.92 -7.89
N LEU A 67 4.57 6.68 -8.25
CA LEU A 67 4.94 7.88 -7.51
C LEU A 67 4.25 9.08 -8.16
N VAL A 68 3.47 9.83 -7.38
CA VAL A 68 2.62 10.93 -7.86
C VAL A 68 3.03 12.23 -7.18
N GLN A 69 3.40 13.25 -7.96
CA GLN A 69 3.68 14.59 -7.46
C GLN A 69 2.69 15.59 -8.05
N TYR A 70 2.04 16.37 -7.18
CA TYR A 70 1.19 17.49 -7.55
C TYR A 70 2.02 18.78 -7.52
N LEU A 71 2.40 19.30 -8.69
CA LEU A 71 3.46 20.31 -8.82
C LEU A 71 3.05 21.71 -8.34
N ASP A 72 1.76 22.02 -8.41
CA ASP A 72 1.23 23.35 -8.09
C ASP A 72 0.40 23.38 -6.80
N LEU A 73 0.44 22.31 -6.00
CA LEU A 73 -0.28 22.19 -4.73
C LEU A 73 0.69 22.00 -3.57
N GLU A 74 0.43 22.69 -2.46
CA GLU A 74 1.12 22.45 -1.21
C GLU A 74 0.58 21.17 -0.57
N ALA A 75 1.47 20.22 -0.29
CA ALA A 75 1.17 18.96 0.39
C ALA A 75 1.36 19.12 1.90
N LYS A 76 0.39 18.71 2.69
CA LYS A 76 0.56 18.59 4.14
C LYS A 76 1.51 17.44 4.44
N PRO A 77 2.49 17.62 5.33
CA PRO A 77 3.34 16.52 5.77
C PRO A 77 2.55 15.55 6.64
N MET A 78 2.94 14.27 6.61
CA MET A 78 2.43 13.29 7.55
C MET A 78 2.91 13.62 8.98
N PRO A 79 2.08 13.50 10.03
CA PRO A 79 2.48 13.76 11.41
C PRO A 79 3.76 13.01 11.81
N THR A 80 4.70 13.69 12.45
CA THR A 80 5.99 13.09 12.85
C THR A 80 5.83 12.06 13.98
N ASP A 81 4.72 12.13 14.73
CA ASP A 81 4.35 11.18 15.76
C ASP A 81 3.45 10.05 15.24
N SER A 82 3.35 9.85 13.92
CA SER A 82 2.56 8.78 13.30
C SER A 82 3.01 7.40 13.76
N LYS A 83 2.03 6.59 14.16
CA LYS A 83 2.22 5.22 14.67
C LYS A 83 1.62 4.20 13.73
N SER A 84 2.03 2.94 13.89
CA SER A 84 1.54 1.84 13.07
C SER A 84 0.05 1.53 13.29
N ASN A 85 -0.55 1.95 14.40
CA ASN A 85 -1.98 1.80 14.67
C ASN A 85 -2.83 3.02 14.26
N ASP A 86 -2.25 4.12 13.75
CA ASP A 86 -3.06 5.21 13.18
C ASP A 86 -3.73 4.73 11.87
N LEU A 87 -4.95 5.17 11.58
CA LEU A 87 -5.73 4.66 10.44
C LEU A 87 -5.21 5.13 9.07
N TRP A 88 -4.25 6.05 9.01
CA TRP A 88 -3.51 6.33 7.76
C TRP A 88 -2.29 5.44 7.58
N PHE A 89 -1.99 4.54 8.53
CA PHE A 89 -0.88 3.62 8.36
C PHE A 89 -1.22 2.62 7.27
N GLN A 90 -0.45 2.71 6.20
CA GLN A 90 -0.42 1.76 5.11
C GLN A 90 1.05 1.51 4.79
N HIS A 91 1.43 0.25 4.53
CA HIS A 91 2.78 -0.06 4.05
C HIS A 91 2.78 -1.00 2.86
N LEU A 92 3.90 -1.04 2.13
CA LEU A 92 4.17 -2.01 1.07
C LEU A 92 5.16 -3.05 1.58
N ALA A 93 4.79 -4.33 1.54
CA ALA A 93 5.68 -5.44 1.92
C ALA A 93 6.54 -5.87 0.73
N ILE A 94 7.79 -5.42 0.73
CA ILE A 94 8.78 -5.68 -0.30
C ILE A 94 9.52 -6.97 0.03
N VAL A 95 9.34 -7.97 -0.83
CA VAL A 95 9.96 -9.27 -0.65
C VAL A 95 11.45 -9.18 -0.96
N VAL A 96 12.28 -9.70 -0.07
CA VAL A 96 13.73 -9.78 -0.26
C VAL A 96 14.20 -11.24 -0.23
N ARG A 97 15.21 -11.56 -1.02
CA ARG A 97 15.82 -12.89 -1.04
C ARG A 97 16.69 -13.17 0.18
N ASP A 98 17.30 -12.12 0.72
CA ASP A 98 18.19 -12.18 1.89
C ASP A 98 17.98 -10.93 2.74
N MET A 99 17.38 -11.11 3.92
CA MET A 99 17.07 -10.01 4.85
C MET A 99 18.33 -9.30 5.35
N ASP A 100 19.43 -10.01 5.60
CA ASP A 100 20.63 -9.41 6.17
C ASP A 100 21.37 -8.56 5.14
N LEU A 101 21.46 -9.03 3.89
CA LEU A 101 21.99 -8.26 2.78
C LEU A 101 21.12 -7.04 2.46
N ALA A 102 19.80 -7.22 2.38
CA ALA A 102 18.87 -6.12 2.09
C ALA A 102 18.89 -5.06 3.18
N TYR A 103 18.84 -5.46 4.45
CA TYR A 103 18.93 -4.53 5.58
C TYR A 103 20.25 -3.75 5.57
N LYS A 104 21.39 -4.44 5.37
CA LYS A 104 22.71 -3.79 5.29
C LYS A 104 22.82 -2.81 4.11
N HIS A 105 22.26 -3.18 2.95
CA HIS A 105 22.19 -2.29 1.78
C HIS A 105 21.39 -1.04 2.10
N LEU A 106 20.21 -1.20 2.69
CA LEU A 106 19.29 -0.13 3.02
C LEU A 106 19.87 0.89 4.03
N GLN A 107 20.78 0.46 4.92
CA GLN A 107 21.47 1.38 5.85
C GLN A 107 22.34 2.45 5.16
N ASN A 108 22.59 2.35 3.84
CA ASN A 108 23.32 3.38 3.09
C ASN A 108 22.42 4.51 2.56
N PHE A 109 21.11 4.45 2.84
CA PHE A 109 20.12 5.40 2.36
C PHE A 109 19.44 6.13 3.51
N ALA A 110 18.88 7.31 3.23
CA ALA A 110 18.08 8.06 4.19
C ALA A 110 16.74 7.35 4.40
N ILE A 111 16.59 6.69 5.54
CA ILE A 111 15.34 6.07 6.00
C ILE A 111 15.07 6.47 7.45
N GLU A 112 13.80 6.42 7.85
CA GLU A 112 13.42 6.45 9.26
C GLU A 112 12.96 5.05 9.69
N SER A 113 13.64 4.45 10.66
CA SER A 113 13.25 3.11 11.13
C SER A 113 11.94 3.16 11.94
N ILE A 114 11.00 2.27 11.62
CA ILE A 114 9.83 1.99 12.47
C ILE A 114 10.20 0.83 13.41
N SER A 115 10.71 -0.25 12.83
CA SER A 115 11.22 -1.38 13.62
C SER A 115 12.56 -1.07 14.25
N THR A 116 12.86 -1.71 15.37
CA THR A 116 14.17 -1.54 16.03
C THR A 116 15.34 -2.13 15.23
N LYS A 117 15.08 -3.20 14.48
CA LYS A 117 15.96 -3.98 13.58
C LYS A 117 15.11 -5.03 12.88
N PRO A 118 15.64 -5.83 11.91
CA PRO A 118 14.92 -6.99 11.40
C PRO A 118 14.49 -7.92 12.53
N GLN A 119 13.20 -8.21 12.57
CA GLN A 119 12.57 -9.12 13.52
C GLN A 119 12.33 -10.48 12.86
N THR A 120 12.41 -11.56 13.62
CA THR A 120 11.98 -12.90 13.19
C THR A 120 10.75 -13.28 13.97
N ILE A 121 9.65 -13.56 13.27
CA ILE A 121 8.42 -14.01 13.91
C ILE A 121 8.67 -15.39 14.54
N PRO A 122 8.27 -15.63 15.80
CA PRO A 122 8.49 -16.89 16.49
C PRO A 122 7.96 -18.11 15.73
N ASP A 123 8.69 -19.23 15.75
CA ASP A 123 8.34 -20.46 15.04
C ASP A 123 7.00 -21.08 15.48
N ASP A 124 6.51 -20.74 16.69
CA ASP A 124 5.21 -21.17 17.20
C ASP A 124 4.03 -20.35 16.66
N ASN A 125 4.29 -19.29 15.89
CA ASN A 125 3.27 -18.62 15.11
C ASN A 125 2.86 -19.52 13.93
N PRO A 126 1.59 -19.99 13.87
CA PRO A 126 1.17 -20.98 12.89
C PRO A 126 1.29 -20.49 11.44
N MET A 127 1.06 -19.19 11.23
CA MET A 127 1.01 -18.61 9.89
C MET A 127 2.36 -18.05 9.47
N ALA A 128 2.98 -17.23 10.31
CA ALA A 128 4.15 -16.45 9.94
C ALA A 128 5.45 -16.87 10.65
N GLY A 129 5.46 -18.02 11.34
CA GLY A 129 6.67 -18.53 12.00
C GLY A 129 7.87 -18.59 11.05
N GLY A 130 9.00 -18.05 11.51
CA GLY A 130 10.24 -17.94 10.74
C GLY A 130 10.31 -16.79 9.74
N VAL A 131 9.19 -16.14 9.39
CA VAL A 131 9.18 -14.94 8.54
C VAL A 131 9.99 -13.84 9.21
N ARG A 132 10.82 -13.14 8.43
CA ARG A 132 11.60 -12.01 8.90
C ARG A 132 11.06 -10.72 8.30
N ALA A 133 10.93 -9.68 9.10
CA ALA A 133 10.40 -8.40 8.65
C ALA A 133 11.14 -7.19 9.25
N PHE A 134 11.18 -6.09 8.51
CA PHE A 134 11.73 -4.81 8.95
C PHE A 134 10.96 -3.64 8.33
N LYS A 135 10.26 -2.86 9.17
CA LYS A 135 9.49 -1.68 8.77
C LYS A 135 10.32 -0.41 8.90
N PHE A 136 10.22 0.45 7.90
CA PHE A 136 10.88 1.75 7.83
C PHE A 136 10.03 2.74 7.04
N ARG A 137 10.47 3.99 6.98
CA ARG A 137 9.85 5.03 6.18
C ARG A 137 10.83 5.62 5.19
N ASP A 138 10.33 5.98 4.00
CA ASP A 138 11.06 6.82 3.05
C ASP A 138 11.11 8.29 3.52
N GLU A 139 11.70 9.17 2.71
CA GLU A 139 11.86 10.60 3.05
C GLU A 139 10.54 11.39 3.10
N ASP A 140 9.49 10.93 2.41
CA ASP A 140 8.13 11.48 2.50
C ASP A 140 7.32 10.82 3.64
N ARG A 141 7.95 9.90 4.36
CA ARG A 141 7.46 9.13 5.51
C ARG A 141 6.47 8.01 5.17
N HIS A 142 6.31 7.63 3.90
CA HIS A 142 5.53 6.43 3.54
C HIS A 142 6.12 5.22 4.25
N ALA A 143 5.28 4.35 4.83
CA ALA A 143 5.79 3.14 5.47
C ALA A 143 6.08 2.07 4.40
N LEU A 144 7.22 1.40 4.56
CA LEU A 144 7.63 0.26 3.76
C LEU A 144 8.07 -0.86 4.70
N GLU A 145 7.99 -2.09 4.23
CA GLU A 145 8.49 -3.26 4.94
C GLU A 145 9.41 -4.05 4.02
N LEU A 146 10.58 -4.47 4.52
CA LEU A 146 11.28 -5.61 3.94
C LEU A 146 10.71 -6.86 4.57
N ILE A 147 10.36 -7.86 3.76
CA ILE A 147 9.87 -9.17 4.23
C ILE A 147 10.65 -10.30 3.57
N TRP A 148 11.05 -11.30 4.35
CA TRP A 148 11.68 -12.52 3.87
C TRP A 148 10.89 -13.73 4.34
N PHE A 149 10.62 -14.65 3.43
CA PHE A 149 9.86 -15.87 3.69
C PHE A 149 10.79 -17.10 3.72
N PRO A 150 10.69 -17.97 4.74
CA PRO A 150 11.27 -19.31 4.66
C PRO A 150 10.61 -20.15 3.55
N GLU A 151 11.26 -21.25 3.14
CA GLU A 151 10.86 -22.05 1.96
C GLU A 151 9.42 -22.56 1.99
N ASP A 152 8.85 -22.77 3.18
CA ASP A 152 7.49 -23.27 3.40
C ASP A 152 6.44 -22.16 3.55
N LYS A 153 6.81 -20.89 3.38
CA LYS A 153 5.95 -19.71 3.56
C LYS A 153 5.93 -18.80 2.34
N GLY A 154 4.89 -17.96 2.28
CA GLY A 154 4.68 -16.99 1.21
C GLY A 154 4.30 -17.63 -0.13
N LYS A 155 4.15 -16.79 -1.17
CA LYS A 155 3.81 -17.23 -2.52
C LYS A 155 5.00 -17.98 -3.14
N ALA A 156 4.73 -19.04 -3.90
CA ALA A 156 5.78 -19.87 -4.53
C ALA A 156 6.75 -19.07 -5.44
N LYS A 157 6.31 -17.94 -6.01
CA LYS A 157 7.17 -17.07 -6.82
C LYS A 157 8.33 -16.44 -6.05
N TRP A 158 8.21 -16.28 -4.72
CA TRP A 158 9.26 -15.74 -3.87
C TRP A 158 10.43 -16.69 -3.65
N GLN A 159 10.25 -17.98 -3.97
CA GLN A 159 11.27 -19.02 -3.85
C GLN A 159 11.99 -19.30 -5.18
N GLN A 160 11.73 -18.50 -6.23
CA GLN A 160 12.40 -18.65 -7.51
C GLN A 160 13.88 -18.27 -7.41
N ASN A 161 14.74 -19.05 -8.08
CA ASN A 161 16.16 -18.77 -8.10
C ASN A 161 16.45 -17.52 -8.95
N THR A 162 16.98 -16.47 -8.33
CA THR A 162 17.30 -15.19 -8.97
C THR A 162 18.47 -14.52 -8.26
N ASP A 163 19.24 -13.71 -8.99
CA ASP A 163 20.31 -12.90 -8.41
C ASP A 163 19.77 -11.61 -7.77
N GLU A 164 18.55 -11.19 -8.13
CA GLU A 164 17.90 -9.99 -7.60
C GLU A 164 17.76 -10.09 -6.07
N LEU A 165 18.04 -8.98 -5.38
CA LEU A 165 17.93 -8.91 -3.91
C LEU A 165 16.50 -8.56 -3.47
N PHE A 166 15.87 -7.64 -4.19
CA PHE A 166 14.49 -7.21 -4.00
C PHE A 166 13.63 -7.84 -5.09
N LEU A 167 12.66 -8.64 -4.68
CA LEU A 167 11.99 -9.61 -5.56
C LEU A 167 10.65 -9.11 -6.11
N GLY A 168 9.96 -8.25 -5.37
CA GLY A 168 8.61 -7.82 -5.69
C GLY A 168 7.87 -7.29 -4.48
N ILE A 169 6.56 -7.10 -4.63
CA ILE A 169 5.66 -6.64 -3.56
C ILE A 169 4.64 -7.74 -3.29
N ASP A 170 4.56 -8.20 -2.04
CA ASP A 170 3.63 -9.28 -1.67
C ASP A 170 2.21 -8.78 -1.40
N HIS A 171 2.12 -7.73 -0.59
CA HIS A 171 0.87 -7.13 -0.16
C HIS A 171 1.08 -5.67 0.24
N SER A 172 -0.04 -4.96 0.39
CA SER A 172 -0.10 -3.73 1.16
C SER A 172 -0.90 -3.95 2.42
N ALA A 173 -0.29 -3.74 3.59
CA ALA A 173 -1.04 -3.82 4.84
C ALA A 173 -1.59 -2.46 5.23
N ILE A 174 -2.83 -2.43 5.72
CA ILE A 174 -3.57 -1.25 6.13
C ILE A 174 -4.05 -1.41 7.57
N SER A 175 -3.90 -0.35 8.38
CA SER A 175 -4.49 -0.32 9.71
C SER A 175 -5.98 -0.06 9.62
N ILE A 176 -6.75 -0.88 10.33
CA ILE A 176 -8.22 -0.83 10.33
C ILE A 176 -8.75 -0.69 11.75
N ALA A 177 -9.96 -0.17 11.88
CA ALA A 177 -10.63 -0.03 13.17
C ALA A 177 -11.39 -1.29 13.60
N ASP A 178 -11.90 -2.08 12.65
CA ASP A 178 -12.70 -3.28 12.89
C ASP A 178 -12.59 -4.26 11.71
N THR A 179 -12.20 -5.50 11.99
CA THR A 179 -12.05 -6.56 10.98
C THR A 179 -13.36 -6.91 10.29
N GLU A 180 -14.49 -7.00 10.99
CA GLU A 180 -15.77 -7.43 10.39
C GLU A 180 -16.37 -6.35 9.48
N GLU A 181 -16.29 -5.07 9.89
CA GLU A 181 -16.69 -3.94 9.04
C GLU A 181 -15.83 -3.89 7.76
N SER A 182 -14.52 -4.10 7.92
CA SER A 182 -13.59 -4.13 6.79
C SER A 182 -13.85 -5.35 5.89
N LEU A 183 -14.23 -6.51 6.42
CA LEU A 183 -14.62 -7.68 5.64
C LEU A 183 -15.96 -7.50 4.92
N GLU A 184 -16.94 -6.79 5.49
CA GLU A 184 -18.16 -6.43 4.76
C GLU A 184 -17.83 -5.59 3.51
N PHE A 185 -16.81 -4.73 3.61
CA PHE A 185 -16.35 -3.94 2.47
C PHE A 185 -15.47 -4.73 1.49
N TYR A 186 -14.32 -5.25 1.91
CA TYR A 186 -13.37 -5.85 0.97
C TYR A 186 -13.80 -7.25 0.49
N ARG A 187 -14.32 -8.11 1.37
CA ARG A 187 -14.78 -9.45 0.99
C ARG A 187 -16.17 -9.39 0.37
N ASN A 188 -17.17 -8.87 1.08
CA ASN A 188 -18.56 -8.99 0.65
C ASN A 188 -18.92 -8.02 -0.49
N LEU A 189 -18.40 -6.78 -0.46
CA LEU A 189 -18.68 -5.80 -1.49
C LEU A 189 -17.68 -5.87 -2.66
N LEU A 190 -16.36 -5.88 -2.39
CA LEU A 190 -15.33 -5.89 -3.43
C LEU A 190 -14.94 -7.28 -3.94
N GLY A 191 -15.26 -8.35 -3.20
CA GLY A 191 -15.04 -9.73 -3.65
C GLY A 191 -13.63 -10.25 -3.46
N LEU A 192 -12.84 -9.66 -2.55
CA LEU A 192 -11.53 -10.23 -2.18
C LEU A 192 -11.73 -11.51 -1.36
N GLU A 193 -10.86 -12.49 -1.57
CA GLU A 193 -10.83 -13.74 -0.83
C GLU A 193 -10.00 -13.58 0.43
N VAL A 194 -10.48 -14.12 1.56
CA VAL A 194 -9.80 -14.06 2.86
C VAL A 194 -8.94 -15.30 3.04
N GLU A 195 -7.69 -15.12 3.49
CA GLU A 195 -6.81 -16.21 3.88
C GLU A 195 -6.85 -16.44 5.40
N ASP A 196 -6.08 -17.40 5.90
CA ASP A 196 -6.04 -17.70 7.33
C ASP A 196 -5.52 -16.50 8.14
N SER A 197 -6.35 -15.97 9.04
CA SER A 197 -6.00 -14.90 9.97
C SER A 197 -5.26 -15.42 11.20
N ASN A 198 -4.46 -14.56 11.85
CA ASN A 198 -3.80 -14.90 13.10
C ASN A 198 -3.55 -13.68 14.00
N LEU A 199 -3.41 -13.96 15.31
CA LEU A 199 -2.95 -12.97 16.28
C LEU A 199 -1.43 -12.88 16.29
N ASN A 200 -0.90 -11.69 16.03
CA ASN A 200 0.50 -11.35 16.22
C ASN A 200 0.67 -10.56 17.52
N GLN A 201 1.61 -10.98 18.38
CA GLN A 201 1.76 -10.39 19.71
C GLN A 201 3.17 -10.57 20.29
N GLY A 202 3.41 -9.91 21.42
CA GLY A 202 4.63 -10.05 22.20
C GLY A 202 5.73 -9.10 21.76
N LYS A 203 6.93 -9.29 22.33
CA LYS A 203 8.05 -8.35 22.15
C LYS A 203 8.45 -8.20 20.68
N VAL A 204 8.48 -9.31 19.94
CA VAL A 204 8.84 -9.31 18.51
C VAL A 204 7.88 -8.42 17.72
N GLN A 205 6.56 -8.57 17.93
CA GLN A 205 5.57 -7.75 17.25
C GLN A 205 5.70 -6.28 17.63
N GLY A 206 5.84 -5.97 18.92
CA GLY A 206 6.00 -4.58 19.35
C GLY A 206 7.28 -3.92 18.82
N ASP A 207 8.37 -4.68 18.70
CA ASP A 207 9.62 -4.22 18.10
C ASP A 207 9.52 -4.07 16.57
N LEU A 208 8.68 -4.86 15.89
CA LEU A 208 8.41 -4.79 14.45
C LEU A 208 7.58 -3.55 14.13
N ASP A 209 6.50 -3.32 14.87
CA ASP A 209 5.58 -2.21 14.62
C ASP A 209 6.05 -0.87 15.19
N GLY A 210 7.16 -0.85 15.93
CA GLY A 210 7.58 0.34 16.68
C GLY A 210 6.56 0.74 17.75
N LEU A 211 5.78 -0.24 18.24
CA LEU A 211 4.62 -0.06 19.09
C LEU A 211 4.71 -1.01 20.28
N PRO A 212 5.32 -0.60 21.40
CA PRO A 212 5.56 -1.48 22.54
C PRO A 212 4.27 -2.14 23.07
N GLY A 213 4.30 -3.47 23.20
CA GLY A 213 3.14 -4.24 23.65
C GLY A 213 2.09 -4.48 22.56
N ALA A 214 2.46 -4.34 21.28
CA ALA A 214 1.57 -4.61 20.17
C ALA A 214 0.91 -6.00 20.25
N GLU A 215 -0.41 -6.02 20.16
CA GLU A 215 -1.24 -7.18 19.88
C GLU A 215 -2.12 -6.79 18.67
N VAL A 216 -1.96 -7.48 17.55
CA VAL A 216 -2.62 -7.14 16.29
C VAL A 216 -3.21 -8.40 15.66
N TRP A 217 -4.49 -8.35 15.34
CA TRP A 217 -5.15 -9.37 14.55
C TRP A 217 -4.89 -9.09 13.07
N VAL A 218 -4.27 -10.05 12.40
CA VAL A 218 -3.84 -9.93 11.01
C VAL A 218 -4.77 -10.75 10.14
N THR A 219 -5.33 -10.13 9.10
CA THR A 219 -6.22 -10.80 8.14
C THR A 219 -5.76 -10.52 6.72
N PRO A 220 -5.10 -11.47 6.05
CA PRO A 220 -4.70 -11.33 4.65
C PRO A 220 -5.88 -11.55 3.70
N LEU A 221 -5.89 -10.82 2.59
CA LEU A 221 -6.86 -10.93 1.51
C LEU A 221 -6.18 -10.89 0.14
N GLN A 222 -6.70 -11.67 -0.81
CA GLN A 222 -6.23 -11.71 -2.20
C GLN A 222 -7.34 -11.33 -3.18
N PRO A 223 -7.01 -10.63 -4.28
CA PRO A 223 -7.91 -10.51 -5.41
C PRO A 223 -7.97 -11.80 -6.23
N VAL A 224 -8.85 -11.85 -7.24
CA VAL A 224 -9.12 -13.06 -8.04
C VAL A 224 -7.87 -13.62 -8.72
N LYS A 225 -7.04 -12.75 -9.30
CA LYS A 225 -5.75 -13.13 -9.90
C LYS A 225 -4.65 -12.88 -8.91
N SER A 226 -3.70 -13.81 -8.81
CA SER A 226 -2.52 -13.63 -7.96
C SER A 226 -1.76 -12.35 -8.34
N SER A 227 -1.74 -11.39 -7.42
CA SER A 227 -1.08 -10.09 -7.52
C SER A 227 -0.64 -9.60 -6.14
N ILE A 228 -0.50 -8.28 -5.95
CA ILE A 228 -0.43 -7.66 -4.63
C ILE A 228 -1.71 -8.03 -3.85
N GLY A 229 -1.55 -8.46 -2.59
CA GLY A 229 -2.65 -8.67 -1.64
C GLY A 229 -2.95 -7.44 -0.77
N VAL A 230 -4.01 -7.51 0.03
CA VAL A 230 -4.28 -6.57 1.13
C VAL A 230 -4.11 -7.32 2.43
N GLU A 231 -3.51 -6.70 3.45
CA GLU A 231 -3.46 -7.27 4.80
C GLU A 231 -4.07 -6.29 5.80
N PHE A 232 -5.03 -6.74 6.58
CA PHE A 232 -5.60 -5.93 7.65
C PHE A 232 -4.75 -6.01 8.90
N LEU A 233 -4.50 -4.87 9.53
CA LEU A 233 -3.89 -4.73 10.84
C LEU A 233 -4.92 -4.16 11.81
N ASP A 234 -5.63 -5.04 12.52
CA ASP A 234 -6.60 -4.69 13.56
C ASP A 234 -5.91 -4.73 14.93
N TYR A 235 -5.47 -3.56 15.42
CA TYR A 235 -4.69 -3.46 16.65
C TYR A 235 -5.59 -3.56 17.89
N ILE A 236 -5.41 -4.64 18.65
CA ILE A 236 -6.06 -4.88 19.93
C ILE A 236 -5.32 -4.11 21.04
N LYS A 237 -3.98 -4.08 21.00
CA LYS A 237 -3.14 -3.31 21.93
C LYS A 237 -1.96 -2.65 21.23
N PRO A 238 -1.63 -1.40 21.58
CA PRO A 238 -2.63 -0.40 21.96
C PRO A 238 -3.74 -0.37 20.88
N GLU A 239 -4.97 -0.09 21.30
CA GLU A 239 -6.13 -0.05 20.40
C GLU A 239 -5.93 0.93 19.23
N THR A 240 -6.83 0.87 18.26
CA THR A 240 -6.91 1.76 17.09
C THR A 240 -6.50 3.19 17.41
N GLY A 241 -5.55 3.70 16.64
CA GLY A 241 -5.00 5.03 16.75
C GLY A 241 -5.92 6.10 16.16
N ARG A 242 -5.32 7.17 15.65
CA ARG A 242 -6.06 8.34 15.17
C ARG A 242 -6.71 8.05 13.81
N PRO A 243 -7.91 8.59 13.54
CA PRO A 243 -8.50 8.51 12.21
C PRO A 243 -7.72 9.36 11.21
N ILE A 244 -7.82 9.02 9.92
CA ILE A 244 -7.30 9.87 8.83
C ILE A 244 -7.88 11.29 8.97
N PRO A 245 -7.05 12.35 8.95
CA PRO A 245 -7.54 13.72 9.06
C PRO A 245 -8.55 14.06 7.96
N LYS A 246 -9.70 14.63 8.34
CA LYS A 246 -10.80 14.93 7.41
C LYS A 246 -10.44 15.98 6.35
N ASP A 247 -9.46 16.82 6.66
CA ASP A 247 -8.95 17.87 5.79
C ASP A 247 -7.77 17.41 4.94
N TRP A 248 -7.38 16.12 5.00
CA TRP A 248 -6.44 15.56 4.05
C TRP A 248 -7.05 15.48 2.65
N GLN A 249 -6.26 15.90 1.67
CA GLN A 249 -6.53 15.81 0.25
C GLN A 249 -5.64 14.72 -0.37
N ILE A 250 -5.93 14.29 -1.60
CA ILE A 250 -5.12 13.26 -2.30
C ILE A 250 -3.64 13.68 -2.48
N ASN A 251 -3.36 14.99 -2.46
CA ASN A 251 -2.02 15.54 -2.64
C ASN A 251 -1.22 15.67 -1.34
N ASP A 252 -1.75 15.25 -0.19
CA ASP A 252 -1.02 15.25 1.07
C ASP A 252 -0.09 14.03 1.18
N LEU A 253 1.06 14.19 1.86
CA LEU A 253 2.16 13.20 1.83
C LEU A 253 1.85 11.90 2.59
N GLY A 254 0.79 11.88 3.39
CA GLY A 254 0.32 10.65 4.02
C GLY A 254 -0.53 9.78 3.10
N GLN A 255 -0.81 10.22 1.86
CA GLN A 255 -1.70 9.52 0.96
C GLN A 255 -1.00 8.39 0.21
N MET A 256 -1.55 7.21 0.40
CA MET A 256 -1.32 6.03 -0.41
C MET A 256 -2.67 5.53 -0.92
N HIS A 257 -2.70 4.92 -2.11
CA HIS A 257 -3.91 4.27 -2.59
C HIS A 257 -3.63 2.99 -3.36
N LEU A 258 -4.52 2.02 -3.17
CA LEU A 258 -4.50 0.77 -3.93
C LEU A 258 -5.16 1.00 -5.28
N VAL A 259 -4.46 0.65 -6.36
CA VAL A 259 -5.03 0.67 -7.70
C VAL A 259 -5.56 -0.73 -8.03
N MET A 260 -6.87 -0.81 -8.23
CA MET A 260 -7.63 -2.05 -8.32
C MET A 260 -8.29 -2.17 -9.70
N GLU A 261 -7.88 -3.17 -10.46
CA GLU A 261 -8.49 -3.46 -11.75
C GLU A 261 -9.82 -4.18 -11.57
N VAL A 262 -10.84 -3.72 -12.30
CA VAL A 262 -12.16 -4.36 -12.36
C VAL A 262 -12.48 -4.82 -13.77
N ALA A 263 -13.13 -5.96 -13.90
CA ALA A 263 -13.51 -6.49 -15.22
C ALA A 263 -14.49 -5.58 -16.00
N ASN A 264 -15.33 -4.80 -15.30
CA ASN A 264 -16.28 -3.89 -15.91
C ASN A 264 -16.53 -2.67 -14.99
N ILE A 265 -15.98 -1.53 -15.38
CA ILE A 265 -15.97 -0.29 -14.58
C ILE A 265 -17.37 0.34 -14.45
N GLU A 266 -18.23 0.19 -15.45
CA GLU A 266 -19.61 0.69 -15.41
C GLU A 266 -20.46 -0.09 -14.41
N SER A 267 -20.36 -1.42 -14.43
CA SER A 267 -21.08 -2.29 -13.49
C SER A 267 -20.58 -2.12 -12.07
N SER A 268 -19.26 -1.92 -11.87
CA SER A 268 -18.72 -1.65 -10.54
C SER A 268 -19.25 -0.31 -10.01
N TRP A 269 -19.22 0.73 -10.84
CA TRP A 269 -19.79 2.04 -10.50
C TRP A 269 -21.27 1.95 -10.10
N GLU A 270 -22.13 1.34 -10.94
CA GLU A 270 -23.56 1.20 -10.66
C GLU A 270 -23.86 0.42 -9.38
N LYS A 271 -23.06 -0.62 -9.08
CA LYS A 271 -23.20 -1.42 -7.86
C LYS A 271 -22.83 -0.61 -6.62
N LEU A 272 -21.72 0.11 -6.68
CA LEU A 272 -21.19 0.89 -5.57
C LEU A 272 -22.06 2.12 -5.25
N GLN A 273 -22.62 2.79 -6.27
CA GLN A 273 -23.56 3.91 -6.06
C GLN A 273 -24.81 3.54 -5.25
N LYS A 274 -25.19 2.26 -5.20
CA LYS A 274 -26.34 1.75 -4.46
C LYS A 274 -25.99 1.39 -3.01
N ARG A 275 -24.75 1.62 -2.58
CA ARG A 275 -24.24 1.30 -1.25
C ARG A 275 -23.90 2.58 -0.50
N SER A 276 -23.91 2.48 0.83
CA SER A 276 -23.46 3.56 1.71
C SER A 276 -21.93 3.58 1.83
N ILE A 277 -21.25 3.87 0.72
CA ILE A 277 -19.79 4.05 0.70
C ILE A 277 -19.42 5.47 0.27
N GLU A 278 -18.23 5.93 0.62
CA GLU A 278 -17.73 7.24 0.20
C GLU A 278 -17.06 7.13 -1.18
N ILE A 279 -17.79 7.55 -2.23
CA ILE A 279 -17.26 7.73 -3.58
C ILE A 279 -16.78 9.18 -3.71
N ILE A 280 -15.49 9.38 -4.00
CA ILE A 280 -14.89 10.72 -4.10
C ILE A 280 -15.12 11.30 -5.50
N SER A 281 -14.86 10.50 -6.53
CA SER A 281 -15.00 10.97 -7.92
C SER A 281 -16.46 11.23 -8.26
N PRO A 282 -16.77 12.28 -9.05
CA PRO A 282 -18.15 12.61 -9.39
C PRO A 282 -18.79 11.65 -10.41
N ASN A 283 -17.96 10.94 -11.17
CA ASN A 283 -18.31 9.96 -12.19
C ASN A 283 -17.09 9.07 -12.51
N ILE A 284 -17.26 8.12 -13.43
CA ILE A 284 -16.15 7.45 -14.10
C ILE A 284 -15.42 8.48 -14.98
N LEU A 285 -14.10 8.55 -14.86
CA LEU A 285 -13.26 9.52 -15.54
C LEU A 285 -12.36 8.83 -16.56
N GLU A 286 -12.26 9.40 -17.75
CA GLU A 286 -11.25 9.04 -18.77
C GLU A 286 -9.89 9.58 -18.35
N PHE A 287 -8.88 8.75 -18.34
CA PHE A 287 -7.51 9.16 -18.04
C PHE A 287 -6.75 9.61 -19.31
N PRO A 288 -5.63 10.32 -19.12
CA PRO A 288 -4.72 10.64 -20.22
C PRO A 288 -4.27 9.38 -20.95
N GLY A 289 -4.15 9.43 -22.28
CA GLY A 289 -3.63 8.29 -23.06
C GLY A 289 -2.16 7.94 -22.76
N SER A 290 -1.45 8.79 -22.02
CA SER A 290 -0.12 8.49 -21.48
C SER A 290 -0.16 7.68 -20.19
N TYR A 291 -1.31 7.64 -19.50
CA TYR A 291 -1.51 6.78 -18.34
C TYR A 291 -1.88 5.37 -18.80
N ARG A 292 -1.56 4.39 -17.96
CA ARG A 292 -1.67 2.96 -18.30
C ARG A 292 -3.11 2.42 -18.25
N TYR A 293 -4.02 3.14 -17.60
CA TYR A 293 -5.43 2.78 -17.48
C TYR A 293 -6.26 3.75 -18.31
N ASN A 294 -7.34 3.28 -18.93
CA ASN A 294 -8.21 4.10 -19.76
C ASN A 294 -9.14 4.95 -18.92
N GLN A 295 -9.73 4.35 -17.88
CA GLN A 295 -10.74 4.99 -17.04
C GLN A 295 -10.59 4.59 -15.58
N GLY A 296 -11.17 5.39 -14.70
CA GLY A 296 -11.30 5.01 -13.30
C GLY A 296 -12.08 5.99 -12.44
N TYR A 297 -12.26 5.61 -11.18
CA TYR A 297 -12.86 6.44 -10.13
C TYR A 297 -12.30 6.06 -8.76
N LEU A 298 -12.32 7.02 -7.84
CA LEU A 298 -11.73 6.91 -6.51
C LEU A 298 -12.82 6.77 -5.44
N ILE A 299 -12.62 5.85 -4.51
CA ILE A 299 -13.47 5.64 -3.34
C ILE A 299 -12.62 5.59 -2.07
N LYS A 300 -13.27 5.65 -0.91
CA LYS A 300 -12.68 5.27 0.37
C LYS A 300 -13.28 3.99 0.90
N ASP A 301 -12.45 3.23 1.60
CA ASP A 301 -12.89 2.16 2.49
C ASP A 301 -13.50 2.72 3.79
N PRO A 302 -14.02 1.87 4.70
CA PRO A 302 -14.62 2.32 5.96
C PRO A 302 -13.68 3.11 6.89
N ASN A 303 -12.36 2.91 6.77
CA ASN A 303 -11.33 3.54 7.59
C ASN A 303 -10.72 4.79 6.93
N GLY A 304 -11.09 5.04 5.67
CA GLY A 304 -10.66 6.19 4.88
C GLY A 304 -9.53 5.91 3.90
N HIS A 305 -9.05 4.67 3.80
CA HIS A 305 -8.01 4.28 2.83
C HIS A 305 -8.54 4.45 1.41
N LEU A 306 -7.71 5.00 0.54
CA LEU A 306 -8.09 5.31 -0.83
C LEU A 306 -7.94 4.11 -1.75
N LEU A 307 -8.96 3.86 -2.57
CA LEU A 307 -8.96 2.81 -3.58
C LEU A 307 -9.31 3.42 -4.93
N LEU A 308 -8.42 3.25 -5.91
CA LEU A 308 -8.61 3.68 -7.28
C LEU A 308 -9.06 2.49 -8.13
N LEU A 309 -10.33 2.50 -8.54
CA LEU A 309 -10.92 1.44 -9.36
C LEU A 309 -10.67 1.81 -10.82
N VAL A 310 -10.07 0.90 -11.60
CA VAL A 310 -9.61 1.19 -12.96
C VAL A 310 -9.99 0.11 -13.97
N SER A 311 -10.04 0.50 -15.24
CA SER A 311 -10.11 -0.41 -16.39
C SER A 311 -8.99 -0.13 -17.40
N LEU A 312 -8.59 -1.19 -18.12
CA LEU A 312 -7.59 -1.16 -19.19
C LEU A 312 -8.18 -0.89 -20.57
#